data_AF-A0A1I5HAV5-F1
#
_entry.id   AF-A0A1I5HAV5-F1
#
_cell.length_a   1.000
_cell.length_b   1.000
_cell.length_c   1.000
_cell.angle_alpha   90.00
_cell.angle_beta   90.00
_cell.angle_gamma   90.00
#
_symmetry.space_group_name_H-M   'P 1'
#
loop_
_entity.id
_entity.type
_entity.pdbx_description
1 polymer ?
#
loop_
_entity_poly.entity_id
_entity_poly.type
_entity_poly.pdbx_seq_one_letter_code
_entity_poly.pdbx_strand_id
1 'polypeptide(L)' 'MSKTMKCKVTEKAGERINGAPVKPGQTIELTEKQFNYFWLLGHVTTPAHEKSEAKAKAASKGEKAPDAARAKDNAGD' A
#
# COMPACT_ATOMS: atom_id res chain seq x y z
N MET A 1 -12.58 13.72 -19.88
CA MET A 1 -13.30 12.82 -18.97
C MET A 1 -12.37 12.48 -17.82
N SER A 2 -12.71 12.87 -16.59
CA SER A 2 -11.87 12.55 -15.42
C SER A 2 -12.10 11.10 -15.02
N LYS A 3 -11.04 10.29 -15.04
CA LYS A 3 -11.08 8.89 -14.65
C LYS A 3 -11.27 8.82 -13.13
N THR A 4 -12.41 8.30 -12.68
CA THR A 4 -12.67 7.97 -11.28
C THR A 4 -12.39 6.48 -11.04
N MET A 5 -12.06 6.14 -9.80
CA MET A 5 -11.81 4.77 -9.37
C MET A 5 -12.49 4.50 -8.03
N LYS A 6 -12.97 3.27 -7.87
CA LYS A 6 -13.59 2.79 -6.65
C LYS A 6 -12.52 2.37 -5.65
N CYS A 7 -12.57 2.93 -4.46
CA CYS A 7 -11.65 2.63 -3.37
C CYS A 7 -12.43 2.47 -2.07
N LYS A 8 -11.85 1.71 -1.14
CA LYS A 8 -12.45 1.36 0.14
C LYS A 8 -11.85 2.25 1.23
N VAL A 9 -12.71 2.90 1.99
CA VAL A 9 -12.34 3.72 3.13
C VAL A 9 -11.82 2.81 4.23
N THR A 10 -10.66 3.12 4.78
CA THR A 10 -10.06 2.38 5.89
C THR A 10 -10.52 2.94 7.23
N GLU A 11 -10.26 2.24 8.32
CA GLU A 11 -10.49 2.74 9.70
C GLU A 11 -9.62 3.95 10.05
N LYS A 12 -8.55 4.19 9.30
CA LYS A 12 -7.67 5.35 9.44
C LYS A 12 -8.25 6.61 8.80
N ALA A 13 -9.15 6.46 7.83
CA ALA A 13 -9.89 7.59 7.32
C ALA A 13 -10.81 8.10 8.42
N GLY A 14 -10.58 9.33 8.87
CA GLY A 14 -11.50 10.00 9.77
C GLY A 14 -12.90 10.14 9.16
N GLU A 15 -13.76 10.89 9.83
CA GLU A 15 -15.18 10.97 9.44
C GLU A 15 -15.46 11.61 8.07
N ARG A 16 -14.46 12.21 7.41
CA ARG A 16 -14.64 12.94 6.14
C ARG A 16 -13.50 12.69 5.14
N ILE A 17 -13.87 12.47 3.88
CA ILE A 17 -12.96 12.47 2.72
C ILE A 17 -13.49 13.46 1.71
N ASN A 18 -12.62 14.36 1.23
CA ASN A 18 -12.98 15.39 0.24
C ASN A 18 -14.21 16.23 0.67
N GLY A 19 -14.34 16.51 1.98
CA GLY A 19 -15.49 17.23 2.55
C GLY A 19 -16.77 16.41 2.71
N ALA A 20 -16.86 15.21 2.13
CA ALA A 20 -18.01 14.32 2.27
C ALA A 20 -17.85 13.39 3.49
N PRO A 21 -18.91 13.17 4.28
CA PRO A 21 -18.86 12.22 5.38
C PRO A 21 -18.70 10.79 4.86
N VAL A 22 -17.77 10.05 5.46
CA VAL A 22 -17.49 8.65 5.08
C VAL A 22 -17.47 7.74 6.28
N LYS A 23 -17.72 6.44 6.04
CA LYS A 23 -17.60 5.40 7.07
C LYS A 23 -16.47 4.43 6.72
N PRO A 24 -15.77 3.89 7.73
CA PRO A 24 -14.79 2.83 7.49
C PRO A 24 -15.47 1.62 6.83
N GLY A 25 -14.79 1.03 5.85
CA GLY A 25 -15.31 -0.04 5.01
C GLY A 25 -16.22 0.40 3.86
N GLN A 26 -16.63 1.67 3.81
CA GLN A 26 -17.43 2.21 2.71
C GLN A 26 -16.63 2.24 1.41
N THR A 27 -17.29 1.94 0.29
CA THR A 27 -16.68 2.14 -1.04
C THR A 27 -17.09 3.50 -1.59
N ILE A 28 -16.11 4.30 -2.00
CA ILE A 28 -16.30 5.62 -2.60
C ILE A 28 -15.60 5.71 -3.95
N GLU A 29 -16.04 6.65 -4.80
CA GLU A 29 -15.39 6.98 -6.05
C GLU A 29 -14.54 8.23 -5.90
N LEU A 30 -13.26 8.11 -6.20
CA LEU A 30 -12.31 9.20 -6.17
C LEU A 30 -11.65 9.35 -7.54
N THR A 31 -11.28 10.58 -7.88
CA THR A 31 -10.36 10.79 -9.01
C THR A 31 -8.98 10.22 -8.70
N GLU A 32 -8.20 9.88 -9.73
CA GLU A 32 -6.85 9.33 -9.54
C GLU A 32 -5.97 10.21 -8.61
N LYS A 33 -6.05 11.54 -8.77
CA LYS A 33 -5.32 12.51 -7.92
C LYS A 33 -5.76 12.44 -6.46
N GLN A 34 -7.07 12.38 -6.20
CA GLN A 34 -7.60 12.26 -4.84
C GLN A 34 -7.25 10.91 -4.24
N PHE A 35 -7.44 9.83 -5.00
CA PHE A 35 -7.08 8.49 -4.58
C PHE A 35 -5.63 8.44 -4.13
N ASN A 36 -4.69 8.94 -4.94
CA ASN A 36 -3.27 8.90 -4.61
C ASN A 36 -2.96 9.69 -3.33
N TYR A 37 -3.57 10.86 -3.17
CA TYR A 37 -3.46 11.66 -1.94
C TYR A 37 -3.97 10.90 -0.70
N PHE A 38 -5.20 10.36 -0.74
CA PHE A 38 -5.78 9.66 0.40
C PHE A 38 -5.16 8.28 0.64
N TRP A 39 -4.62 7.64 -0.40
CA TRP A 39 -3.91 6.37 -0.30
C TRP A 39 -2.55 6.55 0.37
N LEU A 40 -1.80 7.61 0.05
CA LEU A 40 -0.57 7.97 0.74
C LEU A 40 -0.80 8.30 2.23
N LEU A 41 -1.96 8.87 2.57
CA LEU A 41 -2.37 9.07 3.96
C LEU A 41 -2.86 7.79 4.66
N GLY A 42 -3.00 6.68 3.92
CA GLY A 42 -3.56 5.44 4.41
C GLY A 42 -5.05 5.51 4.73
N HIS A 43 -5.77 6.53 4.23
CA HIS A 43 -7.20 6.72 4.44
C HIS A 43 -8.04 5.82 3.53
N VAL A 44 -7.57 5.53 2.31
CA VAL A 44 -8.26 4.64 1.37
C VAL A 44 -7.33 3.53 0.89
N THR A 45 -7.91 2.39 0.52
CA THR A 45 -7.22 1.28 -0.13
C THR A 45 -7.98 0.85 -1.38
N THR A 46 -7.34 0.09 -2.26
CA THR A 46 -8.03 -0.58 -3.36
C THR A 46 -8.10 -2.08 -3.10
N PRO A 47 -9.15 -2.78 -3.58
CA PRO A 47 -9.21 -4.23 -3.47
C PRO A 47 -8.05 -4.94 -4.19
N ALA A 48 -7.47 -4.31 -5.23
CA ALA A 48 -6.26 -4.78 -5.90
C ALA A 48 -5.00 -4.60 -5.03
N HIS A 49 -4.94 -3.51 -4.25
CA HIS A 49 -3.87 -3.25 -3.28
C HIS A 49 -3.97 -4.17 -2.06
N GLU A 50 -5.16 -4.44 -1.52
CA GLU A 50 -5.35 -5.42 -0.43
C GLU A 50 -4.82 -6.82 -0.81
N LYS A 51 -5.07 -7.26 -2.04
CA LYS A 51 -4.52 -8.54 -2.55
C LYS A 51 -3.00 -8.50 -2.76
N SER A 52 -2.44 -7.33 -3.06
CA SER A 52 -1.00 -7.16 -3.32
C SER A 52 -0.20 -6.97 -2.03
N GLU A 53 -0.73 -6.26 -1.03
CA GLU A 53 -0.11 -6.11 0.29
C GLU A 53 -0.13 -7.39 1.12
N ALA A 54 -1.18 -8.22 1.00
CA ALA A 54 -1.17 -9.56 1.60
C ALA A 54 0.00 -10.41 1.06
N LYS A 55 0.40 -10.19 -0.20
CA LYS A 55 1.56 -10.83 -0.82
C LYS A 55 2.88 -10.11 -0.49
N ALA A 56 2.88 -8.78 -0.35
CA ALA A 56 4.07 -7.99 -0.01
C ALA A 56 4.48 -8.13 1.46
N LYS A 57 3.54 -8.15 2.41
CA LYS A 57 3.85 -8.48 3.82
C LYS A 57 4.30 -9.92 4.02
N ALA A 58 3.89 -10.85 3.15
CA ALA A 58 4.45 -12.20 3.11
C ALA A 58 5.87 -12.24 2.48
N ALA A 59 6.20 -11.30 1.59
CA ALA A 59 7.53 -11.19 0.96
C ALA A 59 8.54 -10.39 1.80
N SER A 60 8.11 -9.48 2.67
CA SER A 60 9.01 -8.66 3.52
C SER A 60 9.59 -9.41 4.73
N LYS A 61 9.38 -10.73 4.84
CA LYS A 61 10.19 -11.61 5.70
C LYS A 61 11.07 -12.56 4.86
N GLY A 62 11.50 -12.11 3.67
CA GLY A 62 12.33 -12.89 2.76
C GLY A 62 13.39 -12.11 2.01
N GLU A 63 13.51 -10.79 2.17
CA GLU A 63 14.51 -9.99 1.45
C GLU A 63 15.64 -9.56 2.40
N LYS A 64 16.50 -10.54 2.73
CA LYS A 64 17.90 -10.22 3.01
C LYS A 64 18.48 -9.80 1.66
N ALA A 65 18.77 -8.51 1.52
CA ALA A 65 19.33 -7.86 0.34
C ALA A 65 20.40 -8.71 -0.37
N PRO A 66 20.52 -8.63 -1.71
CA PRO A 66 21.66 -9.19 -2.41
C PRO A 66 22.82 -8.22 -2.23
N ASP A 67 23.71 -8.46 -1.27
CA ASP A 67 24.98 -7.73 -1.24
C ASP A 67 26.16 -8.70 -1.18
N ALA A 68 26.85 -8.72 -2.32
CA ALA A 68 28.23 -9.06 -2.55
C ALA A 68 28.75 -10.41 -2.02
N ALA A 69 28.91 -11.34 -2.96
CA ALA A 69 29.99 -12.30 -2.91
C ALA A 69 31.32 -11.58 -2.64
N ARG A 70 31.98 -11.89 -1.53
CA ARG A 70 33.43 -11.77 -1.39
C ARG A 70 33.96 -12.98 -0.64
N ALA A 71 34.38 -13.97 -1.43
CA ALA A 71 35.18 -15.09 -0.97
C ALA A 71 36.46 -14.57 -0.32
N LYS A 72 36.71 -14.95 0.93
CA LYS A 72 38.04 -15.23 1.49
C LYS A 72 37.85 -16.08 2.74
N ASP A 73 38.22 -17.35 2.66
CA ASP A 73 38.99 -17.98 3.74
C ASP A 73 39.74 -19.18 3.15
N ASN A 74 41.04 -18.95 2.93
CA ASN A 74 42.05 -19.96 2.66
C ASN A 74 43.16 -19.67 3.68
N ALA A 75 43.13 -20.39 4.80
CA ALA A 75 44.20 -20.60 5.76
C ALA A 75 43.70 -21.81 6.59
N GLY A 76 44.33 -22.98 6.64
CA GLY A 76 45.74 -23.30 6.53
C GLY A 76 46.31 -23.50 7.93
N ASP A 77 46.05 -24.66 8.54
CA ASP A 77 46.94 -25.40 9.45
C ASP A 77 46.52 -26.88 9.50
#